data_AF-A0AAU1MV63-F1
#
_entry.id   AF-A0AAU1MV63-F1
#
_cell.length_a   1.000
_cell.length_b   1.000
_cell.length_c   1.000
_cell.angle_alpha   90.00
_cell.angle_beta   90.00
_cell.angle_gamma   90.00
#
_symmetry.space_group_name_H-M   'P 1'
#
loop_
_entity.id
_entity.type
_entity.pdbx_description
1 polymer ?
#
loop_
_entity_poly.entity_id
_entity_poly.type
_entity_poly.pdbx_seq_one_letter_code
_entity_poly.pdbx_strand_id
1 'polypeptide(L)'
;MQDPAEEAFAPAYVEAGDLPRIGGRLVFHVFAALAEFIRELIVQGTHEGLAAERTRRERIGRPPAMTEEQIRHARGLLTDSENTITSIAKLLGVSRTTLYKYVPELAAGRDSLVPSAHPWGPT
;
A
#
# COMPACT_ATOMS: atom_id res chain seq x y z
N MET A 1 -45.30 -26.33 -49.40
CA MET A 1 -46.22 -26.28 -48.25
C MET A 1 -45.38 -26.65 -47.04
N GLN A 2 -45.23 -25.72 -46.09
CA GLN A 2 -44.19 -25.72 -45.05
C GLN A 2 -44.09 -27.02 -44.24
N ASP A 3 -42.86 -27.36 -43.85
CA ASP A 3 -42.49 -28.43 -42.92
C ASP A 3 -42.84 -28.00 -41.47
N PRO A 4 -43.69 -28.74 -40.74
CA PRO A 4 -44.13 -28.40 -39.39
C PRO A 4 -43.09 -28.68 -38.28
N ALA A 5 -41.87 -29.13 -38.62
CA ALA A 5 -40.84 -29.48 -37.63
C ALA A 5 -39.92 -28.31 -37.22
N GLU A 6 -40.01 -27.14 -37.88
CA GLU A 6 -39.07 -26.03 -37.66
C GLU A 6 -39.46 -25.09 -36.50
N GLU A 7 -40.63 -25.25 -35.88
CA GLU A 7 -41.17 -24.29 -34.89
C GLU A 7 -41.00 -24.71 -33.42
N ALA A 8 -40.36 -25.85 -33.12
CA ALA A 8 -40.46 -26.49 -31.79
C ALA A 8 -39.18 -26.48 -30.93
N PHE A 9 -38.23 -25.55 -31.12
CA PHE A 9 -37.11 -25.43 -30.18
C PHE A 9 -36.52 -24.02 -30.11
N ALA A 10 -37.31 -23.04 -29.70
CA ALA A 10 -36.76 -21.83 -29.10
C ALA A 10 -36.38 -22.17 -27.64
N PRO A 11 -35.09 -22.17 -27.24
CA PRO A 11 -34.75 -22.36 -25.84
C PRO A 11 -35.36 -21.23 -25.03
N ALA A 12 -36.25 -21.55 -24.10
CA ALA A 12 -36.72 -20.60 -23.11
C ALA A 12 -35.51 -20.22 -22.24
N TYR A 13 -34.89 -19.07 -22.55
CA TYR A 13 -33.94 -18.46 -21.63
C TYR A 13 -34.72 -18.15 -20.36
N VAL A 14 -34.35 -18.80 -19.26
CA VAL A 14 -34.92 -18.49 -17.95
C VAL A 14 -34.50 -17.05 -17.63
N GLU A 15 -35.43 -16.12 -17.82
CA GLU A 15 -35.22 -14.73 -17.46
C GLU A 15 -35.11 -14.64 -15.93
N ALA A 16 -34.15 -13.89 -15.42
CA ALA A 16 -33.89 -13.78 -13.98
C ALA A 16 -35.14 -13.32 -13.16
N GLY A 17 -36.13 -12.74 -13.84
CA GLY A 17 -37.41 -12.33 -13.26
C GLY A 17 -38.39 -13.46 -12.95
N ASP A 18 -38.17 -14.68 -13.46
CA ASP A 18 -39.18 -15.75 -13.46
C ASP A 18 -38.97 -16.84 -12.39
N LEU A 19 -37.93 -16.76 -11.58
CA LEU A 19 -37.75 -17.65 -10.44
C LEU A 19 -38.77 -17.30 -9.34
N PRO A 20 -39.59 -18.24 -8.83
CA PRO A 20 -40.46 -17.98 -7.69
C PRO A 20 -39.65 -17.32 -6.57
N ARG A 21 -40.19 -16.30 -5.92
CA ARG A 21 -39.49 -15.39 -4.97
C ARG A 21 -38.62 -16.10 -3.91
N ILE A 22 -38.89 -17.39 -3.63
CA ILE A 22 -38.11 -18.26 -2.73
C ILE A 22 -36.90 -18.89 -3.46
N GLY A 23 -37.09 -19.42 -4.67
CA GLY A 23 -36.03 -20.02 -5.48
C GLY A 23 -34.98 -19.00 -5.95
N GLY A 24 -35.42 -17.82 -6.39
CA GLY A 24 -34.49 -16.75 -6.78
C GLY A 24 -33.62 -16.26 -5.61
N ARG A 25 -34.20 -16.21 -4.40
CA ARG A 25 -33.48 -15.87 -3.17
C ARG A 25 -32.44 -16.93 -2.80
N LEU A 26 -32.78 -18.20 -2.91
CA LEU A 26 -31.84 -19.30 -2.66
C LEU A 26 -30.65 -19.23 -3.62
N VAL A 27 -30.91 -19.11 -4.92
CA VAL A 27 -29.87 -19.01 -5.96
C VAL A 27 -28.95 -17.81 -5.71
N PHE A 28 -29.53 -16.66 -5.36
CA PHE A 28 -28.75 -15.48 -4.97
C PHE A 28 -27.82 -15.76 -3.78
N HIS A 29 -28.31 -16.40 -2.72
CA HIS A 29 -27.49 -16.71 -1.54
C HIS A 29 -26.37 -17.71 -1.84
N VAL A 30 -26.62 -18.70 -2.69
CA VAL A 30 -25.58 -19.67 -3.11
C VAL A 30 -24.47 -18.96 -3.89
N PHE A 31 -24.82 -18.09 -4.85
CA PHE A 31 -23.81 -17.33 -5.59
C PHE A 31 -23.09 -16.31 -4.71
N ALA A 32 -23.78 -15.67 -3.76
CA ALA A 32 -23.13 -14.79 -2.79
C ALA A 32 -22.10 -15.55 -1.93
N ALA A 33 -22.47 -16.73 -1.40
CA ALA A 33 -21.56 -17.57 -0.62
C ALA A 33 -20.37 -18.06 -1.45
N LEU A 34 -20.60 -18.45 -2.71
CA LEU A 34 -19.53 -18.83 -3.63
C LEU A 34 -18.59 -17.66 -3.96
N ALA A 35 -19.14 -16.46 -4.17
CA ALA A 35 -18.34 -15.27 -4.44
C ALA A 35 -17.44 -14.91 -3.25
N GLU A 36 -17.96 -14.99 -2.02
CA GLU A 36 -17.14 -14.79 -0.82
C GLU A 36 -16.05 -15.86 -0.69
N PHE A 37 -16.38 -17.14 -0.94
CA PHE A 37 -15.38 -18.20 -0.92
C PHE A 37 -14.24 -17.97 -1.94
N ILE A 38 -14.58 -17.60 -3.19
CA ILE A 38 -13.57 -17.30 -4.21
C ILE A 38 -12.73 -16.07 -3.81
N ARG A 39 -13.35 -15.04 -3.24
CA ARG A 39 -12.64 -13.87 -2.73
C ARG A 39 -11.63 -14.26 -1.64
N GLU A 40 -12.02 -15.12 -0.71
CA GLU A 40 -11.13 -15.64 0.34
C GLU A 40 -9.95 -16.41 -0.26
N LEU A 41 -10.19 -17.29 -1.25
CA LEU A 41 -9.11 -18.02 -1.92
C LEU A 41 -8.09 -17.09 -2.61
N ILE A 42 -8.57 -16.03 -3.28
CA ILE A 42 -7.69 -15.04 -3.94
C ILE A 42 -6.85 -14.29 -2.89
N VAL A 43 -7.47 -13.91 -1.76
CA VAL A 43 -6.78 -13.24 -0.66
C VAL A 43 -5.72 -14.15 -0.06
N GLN A 44 -6.06 -15.41 0.22
CA GLN A 44 -5.11 -16.41 0.72
C GLN A 44 -3.92 -16.60 -0.22
N GLY A 45 -4.17 -16.80 -1.51
CA GLY A 45 -3.10 -16.95 -2.50
C GLY A 45 -2.20 -15.70 -2.60
N THR A 46 -2.77 -14.50 -2.44
CA THR A 46 -1.98 -13.26 -2.36
C THR A 46 -1.09 -13.26 -1.11
N HIS A 47 -1.61 -13.65 0.06
CA HIS A 47 -0.83 -13.72 1.28
C HIS A 47 0.31 -14.74 1.19
N GLU A 48 0.05 -15.92 0.61
CA GLU A 48 1.07 -16.95 0.37
C GLU A 48 2.16 -16.45 -0.57
N GLY A 49 1.78 -15.78 -1.66
CA GLY A 49 2.72 -15.15 -2.59
C GLY A 49 3.58 -14.08 -1.90
N LEU A 50 2.96 -13.19 -1.12
CA LEU A 50 3.65 -12.17 -0.34
C LEU A 50 4.58 -12.79 0.71
N ALA A 51 4.18 -13.86 1.38
CA ALA A 51 4.99 -14.57 2.37
C ALA A 51 6.21 -15.23 1.72
N ALA A 52 6.01 -15.92 0.59
CA ALA A 52 7.09 -16.52 -0.17
C ALA A 52 8.07 -15.46 -0.69
N GLU A 53 7.58 -14.31 -1.13
CA GLU A 53 8.42 -13.23 -1.64
C GLU A 53 9.14 -12.45 -0.52
N ARG A 54 8.55 -12.28 0.67
CA ARG A 54 9.23 -11.70 1.84
C ARG A 54 10.51 -12.45 2.21
N THR A 55 10.57 -13.76 1.95
CA THR A 55 11.77 -14.58 2.20
C THR A 55 12.82 -14.46 1.10
N ARG A 56 12.42 -14.07 -0.13
CA ARG A 56 13.29 -14.04 -1.32
C ARG A 56 13.71 -12.64 -1.78
N ARG A 57 12.92 -11.60 -1.51
CA ARG A 57 13.18 -10.23 -1.94
C ARG A 57 12.98 -9.20 -0.82
N GLU A 58 13.77 -8.14 -0.94
CA GLU A 58 13.66 -6.91 -0.17
C GLU A 58 12.28 -6.26 -0.36
N ARG A 59 11.58 -6.09 0.76
CA ARG A 59 10.52 -5.11 1.05
C ARG A 59 9.44 -4.92 -0.03
N ILE A 60 8.27 -5.51 0.21
CA ILE A 60 7.05 -5.27 -0.57
C ILE A 60 6.39 -3.96 -0.09
N GLY A 61 6.21 -2.99 -0.98
CA GLY A 61 5.53 -1.72 -0.69
C GLY A 61 6.16 -0.51 -1.37
N ARG A 62 5.72 0.69 -0.97
CA ARG A 62 6.32 1.95 -1.48
C ARG A 62 7.81 1.99 -1.08
N PRO A 63 8.72 2.30 -2.03
CA PRO A 63 10.12 2.51 -1.70
C PRO A 63 10.32 3.57 -0.62
N PRO A 64 11.39 3.46 0.20
CA PRO A 64 11.78 4.53 1.12
C PRO A 64 11.90 5.87 0.38
N ALA A 65 11.47 6.94 1.05
CA ALA A 65 11.54 8.28 0.49
C ALA A 65 12.96 8.88 0.52
N MET A 66 13.85 8.28 1.30
CA MET A 66 15.26 8.63 1.38
C MET A 66 16.11 7.35 1.43
N THR A 67 17.23 7.35 0.71
CA THR A 67 18.27 6.32 0.82
C THR A 67 19.16 6.57 2.03
N GLU A 68 19.87 5.55 2.50
CA GLU A 68 20.81 5.71 3.62
C GLU A 68 21.88 6.77 3.34
N GLU A 69 22.32 6.86 2.09
CA GLU A 69 23.27 7.88 1.65
C GLU A 69 22.69 9.30 1.72
N GLN A 70 21.42 9.48 1.32
CA GLN A 70 20.73 10.76 1.46
C GLN A 70 20.54 11.14 2.94
N ILE A 71 20.34 10.17 3.82
CA ILE A 71 20.24 10.42 5.27
C ILE A 71 21.60 10.87 5.82
N ARG A 72 22.69 10.18 5.45
CA ARG A 72 24.06 10.61 5.85
C ARG A 72 24.38 12.01 5.33
N HIS A 73 24.05 12.30 4.07
CA HIS A 73 24.27 13.62 3.48
C HIS A 73 23.43 14.70 4.20
N ALA A 74 22.16 14.40 4.49
CA ALA A 74 21.31 15.28 5.27
C ALA A 74 21.92 15.61 6.64
N ARG A 75 22.38 14.59 7.38
CA ARG A 75 23.03 14.78 8.70
C ARG A 75 24.24 15.70 8.60
N GLY A 76 25.10 15.51 7.61
CA GLY A 76 26.27 16.38 7.39
C GLY A 76 25.90 17.84 7.10
N LEU A 77 24.89 18.07 6.24
CA LEU A 77 24.41 19.43 5.95
C LEU A 77 23.77 20.11 7.16
N LEU A 78 23.15 19.34 8.04
CA LEU A 78 22.50 19.85 9.25
C LEU A 78 23.48 20.28 10.35
N THR A 79 24.73 19.80 10.32
CA THR A 79 25.79 20.23 11.24
C THR A 79 26.24 21.67 10.98
N ASP A 80 26.16 22.16 9.74
CA ASP A 80 26.54 23.52 9.36
C ASP A 80 25.39 24.51 9.61
N SER A 81 25.54 25.40 10.60
CA SER A 81 24.53 26.34 11.08
C SER A 81 23.89 27.19 9.98
N GLU A 82 24.61 27.49 8.91
CA GLU A 82 24.14 28.33 7.80
C GLU A 82 23.04 27.66 6.96
N ASN A 83 22.98 26.32 6.96
CA ASN A 83 21.97 25.59 6.21
C ASN A 83 20.64 25.52 6.95
N THR A 84 19.57 25.97 6.29
CA THR A 84 18.21 25.84 6.82
C THR A 84 17.64 24.45 6.53
N ILE A 85 16.80 23.95 7.44
CA ILE A 85 16.07 22.67 7.24
C ILE A 85 15.25 22.70 5.93
N THR A 86 14.70 23.87 5.58
CA THR A 86 13.92 24.06 4.35
C THR A 86 14.78 23.96 3.09
N SER A 87 15.99 24.55 3.08
CA SER A 87 16.90 24.47 1.93
C SER A 87 17.41 23.04 1.73
N ILE A 88 17.75 22.34 2.82
CA ILE A 88 18.20 20.94 2.76
C ILE A 88 17.09 20.03 2.23
N ALA A 89 15.86 20.18 2.73
CA ALA A 89 14.72 19.40 2.24
C ALA A 89 14.49 19.61 0.73
N LYS A 90 14.56 20.87 0.26
CA LYS A 90 14.46 21.19 -1.18
C LYS A 90 15.61 20.58 -1.98
N LEU A 91 16.84 20.68 -1.48
CA LEU A 91 18.03 20.11 -2.14
C LEU A 91 17.91 18.60 -2.33
N LEU A 92 17.41 17.91 -1.31
CA LEU A 92 17.21 16.45 -1.33
C LEU A 92 15.92 16.01 -2.04
N GLY A 93 15.09 16.96 -2.51
CA GLY A 93 13.84 16.67 -3.20
C GLY A 93 12.74 16.07 -2.31
N VAL A 94 12.82 16.27 -0.99
CA VAL A 94 11.88 15.71 -0.01
C VAL A 94 11.14 16.79 0.76
N SER A 95 10.00 16.43 1.37
CA SER A 95 9.30 17.35 2.26
C SER A 95 10.08 17.53 3.58
N ARG A 96 9.88 18.67 4.26
CA ARG A 96 10.43 18.85 5.63
C ARG A 96 9.98 17.74 6.57
N THR A 97 8.72 17.32 6.47
CA THR A 97 8.16 16.22 7.27
C THR A 97 8.89 14.90 7.00
N THR A 98 9.26 14.63 5.75
CA THR A 98 10.10 13.48 5.39
C THR A 98 11.46 13.59 6.07
N LEU A 99 12.09 14.77 6.04
CA LEU A 99 13.39 14.97 6.66
C LEU A 99 13.35 14.70 8.18
N TYR A 100 12.36 15.25 8.91
CA TYR A 100 12.15 14.97 10.33
C TYR A 100 11.87 13.49 10.62
N LYS A 101 11.19 12.77 9.70
CA LYS A 101 10.90 11.35 9.85
C LYS A 101 12.16 10.49 9.75
N TYR A 102 13.10 10.85 8.87
CA TYR A 102 14.32 10.07 8.63
C TYR A 102 15.52 10.55 9.46
N VAL A 103 15.45 11.75 10.04
CA VAL A 103 16.47 12.36 10.91
C VAL A 103 15.80 12.77 12.25
N PRO A 104 15.51 11.81 13.14
CA PRO A 104 14.78 12.07 14.39
C PRO A 104 15.54 12.99 15.36
N GLU A 105 16.86 13.10 15.22
CA GLU A 105 17.71 14.01 16.00
C GLU A 105 17.25 15.48 15.85
N LEU A 106 16.66 15.83 14.70
CA LEU A 106 16.09 17.17 14.49
C LEU A 106 14.93 17.50 15.43
N ALA A 107 14.21 16.49 15.94
CA ALA A 107 13.14 16.71 16.91
C ALA A 107 13.68 17.07 18.31
N ALA A 108 14.89 16.63 18.65
CA ALA A 108 15.58 16.97 19.90
C ALA A 108 16.32 18.33 19.83
N GLY A 109 16.35 18.97 18.65
CA GLY A 109 17.07 20.21 18.39
C GLY A 109 18.38 19.97 17.64
N ARG A 110 18.79 20.94 16.79
CA ARG A 110 20.01 20.84 15.97
C ARG A 110 21.29 20.64 16.79
N ASP A 111 21.31 21.10 18.04
CA ASP A 111 22.47 20.96 18.93
C ASP A 111 22.82 19.50 19.21
N SER A 112 21.84 18.59 19.11
CA SER A 112 22.07 17.14 19.25
C SER A 112 22.85 16.51 18.09
N LEU A 113 22.93 17.18 16.94
CA LEU A 113 23.66 16.73 15.75
C LEU A 113 25.12 17.20 15.72
N VAL A 114 25.49 18.17 16.56
CA VAL A 114 26.86 18.66 16.69
C VAL A 114 27.46 18.02 17.93
N PRO A 115 28.56 17.23 17.82
CA PRO A 115 29.29 16.79 19.00
C PRO A 115 29.69 18.02 19.82
N SER A 116 29.10 18.16 21.00
CA SER A 116 29.26 19.35 21.83
C SER A 116 30.72 19.51 22.24
N ALA A 117 31.44 20.41 21.57
CA ALA A 117 32.61 21.08 22.12
C ALA A 117 32.14 22.39 22.76
N HIS A 118 31.29 22.29 23.78
CA HIS A 118 30.84 23.45 24.55
C HIS A 118 31.51 23.37 25.93
N PRO A 119 32.37 24.33 26.31
CA PRO A 119 33.19 24.25 27.53
C PRO A 119 32.39 24.36 28.84
N TRP A 120 31.08 24.58 28.79
CA TRP A 120 30.20 24.68 29.96
C TRP A 120 28.84 24.03 29.67
N GLY A 121 28.63 22.82 30.18
CA GLY A 121 27.35 22.10 30.20
C GLY A 121 27.22 21.28 31.51
N PRO A 122 26.00 21.05 32.04
CA PRO A 122 25.79 20.63 33.44
C PRO A 122 25.98 19.12 33.70
N THR A 123 26.43 18.81 34.92
CA THR A 123 26.62 17.46 35.52
C THR A 123 25.36 16.60 35.55
#